data_AF-A0AAE1L1K0-F1
#
_entry.id   AF-A0AAE1L1K0-F1
#
_cell.length_a   1.000
_cell.length_b   1.000
_cell.length_c   1.000
_cell.angle_alpha   90.00
_cell.angle_beta   90.00
_cell.angle_gamma   90.00
#
_symmetry.space_group_name_H-M   'P 1'
#
loop_
_entity.id
_entity.type
_entity.pdbx_description
1 polymer ?
#
loop_
_entity_poly.entity_id
_entity_poly.type
_entity_poly.pdbx_seq_one_letter_code
_entity_poly.pdbx_strand_id
1 'polypeptide(L)'
;MHTLQKDAYLVFRSMCKLSTKNEIKSKVLSLEILLEIVKAGGVAFHSSDIFISGIKHHLCVSLTQNMMFKVHLKPQIEVFFQYILLHILEAKSSSLQHKIQVLEALTWICQNPQTVVGLYVNYDCDWKARNLFQSLVYNLNIVAWGGHLGEVSVIPETV
;
A
#
# COMPACT_ATOMS: atom_id res chain seq x y z
N MET A 1 -16.85 21.76 3.61
CA MET A 1 -16.39 20.39 3.27
C MET A 1 -14.85 20.25 3.33
N HIS A 2 -14.07 21.18 2.75
CA HIS A 2 -12.59 21.13 2.78
C HIS A 2 -11.95 21.10 4.18
N THR A 3 -12.56 21.72 5.20
CA THR A 3 -12.01 21.76 6.58
C THR A 3 -12.03 20.38 7.24
N LEU A 4 -13.16 19.66 7.18
CA LEU A 4 -13.29 18.33 7.80
C LEU A 4 -12.36 17.29 7.17
N GLN A 5 -12.14 17.34 5.84
CA GLN A 5 -11.17 16.48 5.18
C GLN A 5 -9.73 16.75 5.63
N LYS A 6 -9.38 18.03 5.85
CA LYS A 6 -8.07 18.40 6.40
C LYS A 6 -7.90 17.90 7.83
N ASP A 7 -8.93 18.01 8.66
CA ASP A 7 -8.88 17.53 10.04
C ASP A 7 -8.75 15.99 10.09
N ALA A 8 -9.51 15.28 9.26
CA ALA A 8 -9.38 13.82 9.10
C ALA A 8 -7.97 13.42 8.61
N TYR A 9 -7.41 14.18 7.68
CA TYR A 9 -6.03 14.00 7.22
C TYR A 9 -5.00 14.18 8.36
N LEU A 10 -5.18 15.18 9.23
CA LEU A 10 -4.28 15.39 10.36
C LEU A 10 -4.31 14.22 11.36
N VAL A 11 -5.48 13.62 11.57
CA VAL A 11 -5.62 12.40 12.38
C VAL A 11 -4.90 11.23 11.71
N PHE A 12 -5.15 11.00 10.42
CA PHE A 12 -4.46 9.97 9.62
C PHE A 12 -2.93 10.11 9.71
N ARG A 13 -2.42 11.33 9.46
CA ARG A 13 -0.98 11.64 9.57
C ARG A 13 -0.43 11.35 10.96
N SER A 14 -1.19 11.68 12.00
CA SER A 14 -0.78 11.44 13.39
C SER A 14 -0.67 9.94 13.69
N MET A 15 -1.60 9.12 13.20
CA MET A 15 -1.54 7.66 13.35
C MET A 15 -0.36 7.06 12.60
N CYS A 16 -0.08 7.49 11.37
CA CYS A 16 1.11 7.08 10.62
C CYS A 16 2.42 7.45 11.33
N LYS A 17 2.44 8.55 12.09
CA LYS A 17 3.61 8.94 12.89
C LYS A 17 3.71 8.13 14.19
N LEU A 18 2.61 7.72 14.78
CA LEU A 18 2.64 6.85 15.98
C LEU A 18 3.07 5.43 15.63
N SER A 19 2.66 4.90 14.47
CA SER A 19 3.05 3.56 14.02
C SER A 19 4.55 3.38 13.75
N THR A 20 5.32 4.47 13.69
CA THR A 20 6.77 4.45 13.47
C THR A 20 7.58 4.50 14.77
N LYS A 21 6.95 4.78 15.92
CA LYS A 21 7.62 4.86 17.23
C LYS A 21 8.00 3.48 17.76
N ASN A 22 9.06 3.38 18.56
CA ASN A 22 9.58 2.09 19.06
C ASN A 22 8.64 1.30 20.00
N GLU A 23 7.55 1.88 20.49
CA GLU A 23 6.63 1.22 21.40
C GLU A 23 5.66 0.29 20.66
N ILE A 24 5.88 -1.03 20.76
CA ILE A 24 5.14 -2.07 20.01
C ILE A 24 3.61 -1.97 20.21
N LYS A 25 3.13 -1.74 21.43
CA LYS A 25 1.69 -1.62 21.71
C LYS A 25 1.07 -0.44 20.98
N SER A 26 1.76 0.71 21.01
CA SER A 26 1.36 1.91 20.27
C SER A 26 1.36 1.67 18.76
N LYS A 27 2.37 0.95 18.24
CA LYS A 27 2.43 0.59 16.80
C LYS A 27 1.25 -0.23 16.34
N VAL A 28 0.95 -1.33 17.05
CA VAL A 28 -0.14 -2.25 16.71
C VAL A 28 -1.47 -1.51 16.69
N LEU A 29 -1.79 -0.76 17.75
CA LEU A 29 -3.04 -0.02 17.82
C LEU A 29 -3.14 1.06 16.73
N SER A 30 -2.04 1.77 16.46
CA SER A 30 -2.03 2.81 15.41
C SER A 30 -2.27 2.23 14.02
N LEU A 31 -1.68 1.08 13.71
CA LEU A 31 -1.88 0.39 12.43
C LEU A 31 -3.28 -0.21 12.32
N GLU A 32 -3.85 -0.70 13.43
CA GLU A 32 -5.24 -1.18 13.46
C GLU A 32 -6.22 -0.04 13.19
N ILE A 33 -6.01 1.12 13.80
CA ILE A 33 -6.84 2.30 13.53
C ILE A 33 -6.70 2.74 12.06
N LEU A 34 -5.47 2.79 11.54
CA LEU A 34 -5.25 3.12 10.12
C LEU A 34 -5.94 2.12 9.18
N LEU A 35 -5.91 0.83 9.53
CA LEU A 35 -6.57 -0.22 8.78
C LEU A 35 -8.07 0.04 8.68
N GLU A 36 -8.71 0.31 9.82
CA GLU A 36 -10.15 0.56 9.88
C GLU A 36 -10.54 1.88 9.19
N ILE A 37 -9.72 2.94 9.32
CA ILE A 37 -9.91 4.19 8.59
C ILE A 37 -9.89 3.97 7.08
N VAL A 38 -8.97 3.15 6.57
CA VAL A 38 -8.83 2.90 5.14
C VAL A 38 -9.99 2.05 4.61
N LYS A 39 -10.41 1.03 5.35
CA LYS A 39 -11.58 0.21 4.99
C LYS A 39 -12.87 1.05 4.97
N ALA A 40 -13.06 1.92 5.95
CA ALA A 40 -14.28 2.72 6.09
C ALA A 40 -14.28 4.00 5.24
N GLY A 41 -13.11 4.54 4.91
CA GLY A 41 -12.94 5.86 4.31
C GLY A 41 -13.41 6.00 2.85
N GLY A 42 -13.83 4.90 2.23
CA GLY A 42 -14.44 4.88 0.90
C GLY A 42 -13.53 5.44 -0.19
N VAL A 43 -14.13 6.06 -1.21
CA VAL A 43 -13.41 6.55 -2.40
C VAL A 43 -12.41 7.67 -2.09
N ALA A 44 -12.55 8.38 -0.97
CA ALA A 44 -11.73 9.56 -0.65
C ALA A 44 -10.24 9.22 -0.50
N PHE A 45 -9.89 8.06 0.05
CA PHE A 45 -8.50 7.62 0.17
C PHE A 45 -7.84 7.27 -1.17
N HIS A 46 -8.65 7.11 -2.22
CA HIS A 46 -8.20 6.68 -3.56
C HIS A 46 -8.23 7.82 -4.58
N SER A 47 -8.95 8.91 -4.29
CA SER A 47 -9.17 10.02 -5.24
C SER A 47 -8.79 11.41 -4.72
N SER A 48 -8.63 11.59 -3.41
CA SER A 48 -8.35 12.91 -2.83
C SER A 48 -6.86 13.18 -2.75
N ASP A 49 -6.39 14.27 -3.37
CA ASP A 49 -4.97 14.64 -3.41
C ASP A 49 -4.29 14.72 -2.04
N ILE A 50 -5.01 15.19 -1.02
CA ILE A 50 -4.45 15.29 0.34
C ILE A 50 -4.16 13.91 0.94
N PHE A 51 -5.04 12.93 0.70
CA PHE A 51 -4.86 11.56 1.18
C PHE A 51 -3.84 10.80 0.35
N ILE A 52 -3.83 10.95 -0.97
CA ILE A 52 -2.81 10.32 -1.84
C ILE A 52 -1.41 10.85 -1.50
N SER A 53 -1.27 12.16 -1.30
CA SER A 53 -0.04 12.75 -0.78
C SER A 53 0.31 12.20 0.60
N GLY A 54 -0.66 12.06 1.50
CA GLY A 54 -0.47 11.43 2.81
C GLY A 54 0.02 9.99 2.74
N ILE A 55 -0.53 9.20 1.81
CA ILE A 55 -0.12 7.82 1.57
C ILE A 55 1.36 7.79 1.20
N LYS A 56 1.75 8.56 0.17
CA LYS A 56 3.14 8.67 -0.28
C LYS A 56 4.10 9.08 0.85
N HIS A 57 3.77 10.14 1.59
CA HIS A 57 4.72 10.74 2.54
C HIS A 57 4.69 10.13 3.95
N HIS A 58 3.62 9.45 4.34
CA HIS A 58 3.43 8.99 5.73
C HIS A 58 3.13 7.50 5.84
N LEU A 59 2.19 6.99 5.04
CA LEU A 59 1.84 5.58 5.11
C LEU A 59 2.99 4.69 4.63
N CYS A 60 3.64 5.04 3.53
CA CYS A 60 4.77 4.27 3.02
C CYS A 60 5.91 4.17 4.04
N VAL A 61 6.24 5.27 4.72
CA VAL A 61 7.23 5.27 5.81
C VAL A 61 6.84 4.33 6.94
N SER A 62 5.56 4.39 7.35
CA SER A 62 5.01 3.47 8.33
C SER A 62 5.13 2.00 7.87
N LEU A 63 4.79 1.69 6.62
CA LEU A 63 4.88 0.32 6.09
C LEU A 63 6.32 -0.20 6.11
N THR A 64 7.27 0.54 5.53
CA THR A 64 8.67 0.11 5.43
C THR A 64 9.30 -0.13 6.81
N GLN A 65 8.95 0.67 7.82
CA GLN A 65 9.48 0.49 9.18
C GLN A 65 8.81 -0.62 9.98
N ASN A 66 7.62 -1.08 9.55
CA ASN A 66 6.86 -2.11 10.24
C ASN A 66 6.88 -3.47 9.54
N MET A 67 7.46 -3.55 8.33
CA MET A 67 7.55 -4.76 7.52
C MET A 67 8.31 -5.93 8.17
N MET A 68 9.14 -5.62 9.17
CA MET A 68 9.90 -6.60 9.96
C MET A 68 9.16 -7.10 11.21
N PHE A 69 8.03 -6.49 11.57
CA PHE A 69 7.16 -6.93 12.67
C PHE A 69 6.13 -7.91 12.10
N LYS A 70 6.64 -9.07 11.69
CA LYS A 70 6.08 -9.93 10.62
C LYS A 70 4.84 -10.75 10.96
N VAL A 71 4.50 -10.95 12.24
CA VAL A 71 3.35 -11.83 12.58
C VAL A 71 2.09 -11.01 12.85
N HIS A 72 2.18 -9.98 13.69
CA HIS A 72 0.99 -9.26 14.15
C HIS A 72 0.54 -8.13 13.24
N LEU A 73 1.42 -7.64 12.37
CA LEU A 73 1.14 -6.50 11.47
C LEU A 73 0.87 -6.92 10.03
N LYS A 74 1.00 -8.23 9.76
CA LYS A 74 0.89 -8.80 8.42
C LYS A 74 -0.47 -8.49 7.76
N PRO A 75 -1.63 -8.66 8.43
CA PRO A 75 -2.92 -8.34 7.84
C PRO A 75 -3.09 -6.86 7.48
N GLN A 76 -2.60 -5.96 8.35
CA GLN A 76 -2.69 -4.51 8.15
C GLN A 76 -1.90 -4.11 6.90
N ILE A 77 -0.65 -4.59 6.80
CA ILE A 77 0.20 -4.36 5.63
C ILE A 77 -0.44 -4.90 4.35
N GLU A 78 -1.00 -6.12 4.38
CA GLU A 78 -1.66 -6.73 3.23
C GLU A 78 -2.78 -5.82 2.71
N VAL A 79 -3.59 -5.28 3.62
CA VAL A 79 -4.70 -4.41 3.25
C VAL A 79 -4.21 -3.08 2.70
N PHE A 80 -3.19 -2.46 3.30
CA PHE A 80 -2.65 -1.20 2.75
C PHE A 80 -2.07 -1.37 1.34
N PHE A 81 -1.36 -2.46 1.08
CA PHE A 81 -0.88 -2.72 -0.27
C PHE A 81 -2.04 -2.97 -1.25
N GLN A 82 -2.93 -3.90 -0.92
CA GLN A 82 -3.99 -4.32 -1.84
C GLN A 82 -5.02 -3.21 -2.08
N TYR A 83 -5.55 -2.64 -0.99
CA TYR A 83 -6.70 -1.75 -1.07
C TYR A 83 -6.30 -0.30 -1.33
N ILE A 84 -5.04 0.09 -1.11
CA ILE A 84 -4.59 1.45 -1.44
C ILE A 84 -3.65 1.42 -2.64
N LEU A 85 -2.43 0.90 -2.46
CA LEU A 85 -1.37 1.07 -3.45
C LEU A 85 -1.74 0.40 -4.78
N LEU A 86 -2.08 -0.88 -4.75
CA LEU A 86 -2.45 -1.62 -5.96
C LEU A 86 -3.79 -1.14 -6.52
N HIS A 87 -4.79 -0.86 -5.66
CA HIS A 87 -6.07 -0.32 -6.10
C HIS A 87 -5.94 0.97 -6.92
N ILE A 88 -5.16 1.95 -6.45
CA ILE A 88 -4.93 3.21 -7.18
C ILE A 88 -4.20 2.96 -8.50
N LEU A 89 -3.28 1.99 -8.54
CA LEU A 89 -2.52 1.66 -9.74
C LEU A 89 -3.41 0.99 -10.81
N GLU A 90 -4.27 0.07 -10.38
CA GLU A 90 -5.20 -0.71 -11.21
C GLU A 90 -6.41 0.11 -11.68
N ALA A 91 -6.95 0.98 -10.82
CA ALA A 91 -8.20 1.67 -11.09
C ALA A 91 -8.10 2.56 -12.34
N LYS A 92 -9.06 2.39 -13.27
CA LYS A 92 -9.19 3.23 -14.46
C LYS A 92 -9.63 4.65 -14.12
N SER A 93 -10.33 4.81 -12.99
CA SER A 93 -10.80 6.10 -12.47
C SER A 93 -9.70 6.92 -11.79
N SER A 94 -8.57 6.31 -11.43
CA SER A 94 -7.46 7.01 -10.79
C SER A 94 -6.70 7.86 -11.80
N SER A 95 -6.41 9.11 -11.40
CA SER A 95 -5.67 10.04 -12.26
C SER A 95 -4.23 9.56 -12.49
N LEU A 96 -3.64 9.95 -13.62
CA LEU A 96 -2.23 9.66 -13.90
C LEU A 96 -1.31 10.17 -12.77
N GLN A 97 -1.61 11.34 -12.22
CA GLN A 97 -0.85 11.94 -11.13
C GLN A 97 -0.89 11.06 -9.87
N HIS A 98 -2.05 10.48 -9.53
CA HIS A 98 -2.16 9.57 -8.39
C HIS A 98 -1.36 8.28 -8.62
N LYS A 99 -1.40 7.73 -9.84
CA LYS A 99 -0.60 6.55 -10.21
C LYS A 99 0.90 6.83 -10.09
N ILE A 100 1.37 7.99 -10.55
CA ILE A 100 2.76 8.42 -10.40
C ILE A 100 3.14 8.49 -8.91
N GLN A 101 2.31 9.11 -8.07
CA GLN A 101 2.60 9.20 -6.63
C GLN A 101 2.69 7.83 -5.95
N VAL A 102 1.88 6.86 -6.38
CA VAL A 102 1.95 5.49 -5.89
C VAL A 102 3.21 4.77 -6.40
N LEU A 103 3.61 4.96 -7.65
CA LEU A 103 4.86 4.38 -8.19
C LEU A 103 6.10 4.94 -7.50
N GLU A 104 6.12 6.24 -7.18
CA GLU A 104 7.19 6.85 -6.38
C GLU A 104 7.24 6.26 -4.97
N ALA A 105 6.08 6.04 -4.35
CA ALA A 105 5.97 5.36 -3.07
C ALA A 105 6.47 3.90 -3.12
N LEU A 106 6.10 3.14 -4.14
CA LEU A 106 6.56 1.77 -4.35
C LEU A 106 8.08 1.72 -4.60
N THR A 107 8.62 2.69 -5.35
CA THR A 107 10.07 2.85 -5.53
C THR A 107 10.77 2.98 -4.18
N TRP A 108 10.26 3.82 -3.28
CA TRP A 108 10.82 4.01 -1.95
C TRP A 108 10.71 2.76 -1.06
N ILE A 109 9.58 2.05 -1.12
CA ILE A 109 9.37 0.78 -0.41
C ILE A 109 10.38 -0.28 -0.88
N CYS A 110 10.57 -0.41 -2.19
CA CYS A 110 11.45 -1.42 -2.80
C CYS A 110 12.94 -1.12 -2.66
N GLN A 111 13.34 0.11 -2.31
CA GLN A 111 14.72 0.42 -1.96
C GLN A 111 15.22 -0.33 -0.71
N ASN A 112 14.30 -0.83 0.12
CA ASN A 112 14.65 -1.69 1.25
C ASN A 112 14.54 -3.18 0.85
N PRO A 113 15.67 -3.91 0.71
CA PRO A 113 15.64 -5.31 0.28
C PRO A 113 14.90 -6.22 1.29
N GLN A 114 14.89 -5.87 2.57
CA GLN A 114 14.15 -6.63 3.59
C GLN A 114 12.64 -6.53 3.41
N THR A 115 12.15 -5.39 2.92
CA THR A 115 10.74 -5.23 2.54
C THR A 115 10.40 -6.13 1.37
N VAL A 116 11.22 -6.16 0.32
CA VAL A 116 10.99 -6.97 -0.89
C VAL A 116 10.96 -8.47 -0.54
N VAL A 117 11.94 -8.95 0.23
CA VAL A 117 11.96 -10.34 0.73
C VAL A 117 10.75 -10.60 1.63
N GLY A 118 10.36 -9.63 2.46
CA GLY A 118 9.18 -9.69 3.31
C GLY A 118 7.88 -9.84 2.53
N LEU A 119 7.74 -9.16 1.39
CA LEU A 119 6.57 -9.30 0.52
C LEU A 119 6.43 -10.74 0.01
N TYR A 120 7.52 -11.33 -0.48
CA TYR A 120 7.49 -12.70 -0.98
C TYR A 120 7.29 -13.73 0.14
N VAL A 121 8.17 -13.73 1.15
CA VAL A 121 8.18 -14.76 2.19
C VAL A 121 6.93 -14.69 3.07
N ASN A 122 6.45 -13.48 3.39
CA ASN A 122 5.30 -13.38 4.27
C ASN A 122 3.99 -13.57 3.53
N TYR A 123 3.86 -13.21 2.24
CA TYR A 123 2.54 -13.19 1.59
C TYR A 123 2.39 -14.29 0.53
N ASP A 124 3.35 -14.43 -0.38
CA ASP A 124 3.27 -15.43 -1.45
C ASP A 124 3.66 -16.84 -0.98
N CYS A 125 4.49 -16.95 0.08
CA CYS A 125 4.84 -18.25 0.68
C CYS A 125 3.92 -18.68 1.83
N ASP A 126 2.88 -17.91 2.18
CA ASP A 126 1.88 -18.31 3.17
C ASP A 126 0.53 -18.55 2.50
N TRP A 127 0.08 -19.81 2.52
CA TRP A 127 -1.19 -20.25 1.94
C TRP A 127 -2.44 -19.55 2.49
N LYS A 128 -2.35 -18.90 3.66
CA LYS A 128 -3.46 -18.10 4.23
C LYS A 128 -3.48 -16.65 3.79
N ALA A 129 -2.41 -16.17 3.15
CA ALA A 129 -2.27 -14.78 2.72
C ALA A 129 -2.53 -14.63 1.22
N ARG A 130 -2.65 -13.38 0.76
CA ARG A 130 -2.74 -13.08 -0.67
C ARG A 130 -1.35 -13.13 -1.32
N ASN A 131 -1.29 -13.42 -2.63
CA ASN A 131 -0.06 -13.38 -3.42
C ASN A 131 0.34 -11.92 -3.76
N LEU A 132 0.71 -11.16 -2.74
CA LEU A 132 0.95 -9.73 -2.83
C LEU A 132 2.18 -9.38 -3.70
N PHE A 133 3.25 -10.16 -3.61
CA PHE A 133 4.43 -9.95 -4.44
C PHE A 133 4.12 -10.21 -5.91
N GLN A 134 3.43 -11.30 -6.23
CA GLN A 134 2.93 -11.58 -7.58
C GLN A 134 2.04 -10.45 -8.11
N SER A 135 1.07 -9.96 -7.31
CA SER A 135 0.19 -8.86 -7.71
C SER A 135 0.96 -7.55 -7.96
N LEU A 136 1.98 -7.26 -7.15
CA LEU A 136 2.85 -6.11 -7.37
C LEU A 136 3.59 -6.22 -8.71
N VAL A 137 4.24 -7.35 -8.97
CA VAL A 137 4.99 -7.60 -10.22
C VAL A 137 4.07 -7.50 -11.44
N TYR A 138 2.89 -8.11 -11.36
CA TYR A 138 1.89 -8.05 -12.43
C TYR A 138 1.52 -6.60 -12.76
N ASN A 139 1.15 -5.80 -11.76
CA ASN A 139 0.75 -4.42 -11.96
C ASN A 139 1.86 -3.51 -12.50
N LEU A 140 3.10 -3.73 -12.06
CA LEU A 140 4.24 -3.00 -12.62
C LEU A 140 4.46 -3.32 -14.10
N ASN A 141 4.26 -4.58 -14.52
CA ASN A 141 4.32 -4.96 -15.94
C ASN A 141 3.22 -4.27 -16.76
N ILE A 142 1.98 -4.23 -16.26
CA ILE A 142 0.87 -3.51 -16.92
C ILE A 142 1.22 -2.04 -17.18
N VAL A 143 1.77 -1.38 -16.17
CA VAL A 143 2.17 0.03 -16.25
C VAL A 143 3.32 0.20 -17.24
N ALA A 144 4.34 -0.66 -17.18
CA ALA A 144 5.50 -0.61 -18.07
C ALA A 144 5.12 -0.77 -19.55
N TRP A 145 4.07 -1.55 -19.84
CA TRP A 145 3.57 -1.74 -21.21
C TRP A 145 2.61 -0.65 -21.68
N GLY A 146 2.39 0.41 -20.89
CA GLY A 146 1.50 1.51 -21.27
C GLY A 146 0.01 1.17 -21.16
N GLY A 147 -0.37 0.25 -20.26
CA GLY A 147 -1.77 -0.08 -19.94
C GLY A 147 -2.49 -0.97 -20.94
N HIS A 148 -1.79 -1.58 -21.91
CA HIS A 148 -2.35 -2.50 -22.90
C HIS A 148 -2.22 -3.96 -22.45
N LEU A 149 -3.05 -4.38 -21.48
CA LEU A 149 -3.24 -5.80 -21.18
C LEU A 149 -4.70 -6.09 -20.81
N GLY A 150 -5.56 -5.96 -21.82
CA GLY A 150 -6.80 -6.72 -21.88
C GLY A 150 -6.62 -8.09 -22.53
N GLU A 151 -5.52 -8.33 -23.26
CA GLU A 151 -5.32 -9.55 -24.07
C GLU A 151 -3.82 -9.86 -24.24
N VAL A 152 -3.17 -10.46 -23.24
CA VAL A 152 -2.05 -11.36 -23.53
C VAL A 152 -2.22 -12.59 -22.68
N SER A 153 -2.55 -13.67 -23.37
CA SER A 153 -2.52 -15.06 -22.95
C SER A 153 -1.28 -15.40 -22.13
N VAL A 154 -1.51 -16.13 -21.04
CA VAL A 154 -0.64 -17.16 -20.43
C VAL A 154 0.82 -17.06 -20.88
N ILE A 155 1.67 -16.51 -20.01
CA ILE A 155 3.12 -16.68 -20.14
C ILE A 155 3.38 -18.20 -19.97
N PRO A 156 3.99 -18.90 -20.95
CA PRO A 156 4.34 -20.29 -20.76
C PRO A 156 5.35 -20.39 -19.61
N GLU A 157 5.11 -21.29 -18.66
CA GLU A 157 6.11 -21.71 -17.69
C GLU A 157 7.37 -22.09 -18.46
N THR A 158 8.47 -21.40 -18.18
CA THR A 158 9.79 -21.78 -18.70
C THR A 158 10.45 -22.68 -17.67
N VAL A 159 10.76 -23.89 -18.15
CA VAL A 159 11.43 -25.07 -17.57
C VAL A 159 12.36 -24.80 -16.39
#